data_AF-A0A7C5C8R1-F1
#
_entry.id   AF-A0A7C5C8R1-F1
#
_cell.length_a   1.000
_cell.length_b   1.000
_cell.length_c   1.000
_cell.angle_alpha   90.00
_cell.angle_beta   90.00
_cell.angle_gamma   90.00
#
_symmetry.space_group_name_H-M   'P 1'
#
loop_
_entity.id
_entity.type
_entity.pdbx_description
1 polymer ?
#
loop_
_entity_poly.entity_id
_entity_poly.type
_entity_poly.pdbx_seq_one_letter_code
_entity_poly.pdbx_strand_id
1 'polypeptide(L)'
;EHAVLGPVDPQLGDMPAASLVKVTEEKPVKDVEDRTLVLADVGRKAINQVRDVVEELLAGKLPEERVGEAATRLATGTWTHDYPITPDHARTLGLPVSTEIDADVLELMTLYPQPVRTLPSVEYLPGWRKGASSHPVHRPAE
;
A
#
# COMPACT_ATOMS: atom_id res chain seq x y z
N GLU A 1 19.05 -7.09 14.35
CA GLU A 1 18.01 -6.08 14.70
C GLU A 1 17.80 -5.05 13.58
N HIS A 2 17.52 -5.51 12.35
CA HIS A 2 17.34 -4.60 11.19
C HIS A 2 16.00 -4.82 10.47
N ALA A 3 15.13 -5.67 11.03
CA ALA A 3 13.81 -5.92 10.49
C ALA A 3 12.81 -4.88 11.00
N VAL A 4 11.93 -4.44 10.12
CA VAL A 4 10.83 -3.52 10.41
C VAL A 4 9.54 -4.09 9.83
N LEU A 5 8.41 -3.74 10.43
CA LEU A 5 7.11 -3.97 9.84
C LEU A 5 6.72 -2.76 8.99
N GLY A 6 5.88 -2.98 7.98
CA GLY A 6 5.16 -1.91 7.29
C GLY A 6 3.73 -1.82 7.80
N PRO A 7 3.04 -0.69 7.64
CA PRO A 7 1.59 -0.64 7.72
C PRO A 7 0.98 -1.55 6.66
N VAL A 8 -0.26 -1.95 6.89
CA VAL A 8 -1.02 -2.80 5.94
C VAL A 8 -2.12 -1.99 5.27
N ASP A 9 -1.92 -0.68 5.10
CA ASP A 9 -2.90 0.20 4.49
C ASP A 9 -3.10 -0.14 3.01
N PRO A 10 -4.36 -0.22 2.54
CA PRO A 10 -4.62 -0.58 1.15
C PRO A 10 -4.30 0.57 0.19
N GLN A 11 -3.71 0.22 -0.95
CA GLN A 11 -3.39 1.11 -2.05
C GLN A 11 -4.28 0.79 -3.26
N LEU A 12 -4.81 1.82 -3.92
CA LEU A 12 -5.63 1.69 -5.13
C LEU A 12 -4.88 2.30 -6.30
N GLY A 13 -4.14 1.44 -7.02
CA GLY A 13 -3.15 1.89 -7.99
C GLY A 13 -1.95 2.49 -7.27
N ASP A 14 -1.65 3.75 -7.54
CA ASP A 14 -0.57 4.54 -6.95
C ASP A 14 -1.04 5.45 -5.80
N MET A 15 -2.30 5.35 -5.39
CA MET A 15 -2.91 6.23 -4.39
C MET A 15 -3.31 5.49 -3.11
N PRO A 16 -3.07 6.09 -1.92
CA PRO A 16 -3.57 5.53 -0.67
C PRO A 16 -5.10 5.58 -0.59
N ALA A 17 -5.72 4.46 -0.19
CA ALA A 17 -7.16 4.39 -0.02
C ALA A 17 -7.67 5.44 0.98
N ALA A 18 -6.92 5.67 2.08
CA ALA A 18 -7.27 6.66 3.10
C ALA A 18 -7.30 8.08 2.53
N SER A 19 -6.37 8.44 1.64
CA SER A 19 -6.35 9.74 0.98
C SER A 19 -7.54 9.93 0.03
N LEU A 20 -7.90 8.89 -0.74
CA LEU A 20 -9.08 8.91 -1.61
C LEU A 20 -10.37 9.14 -0.82
N VAL A 21 -10.50 8.44 0.32
CA VAL A 21 -11.61 8.64 1.26
C VAL A 21 -11.63 10.07 1.79
N LYS A 22 -10.49 10.57 2.27
CA LYS A 22 -10.36 11.92 2.85
C LYS A 22 -10.76 13.04 1.89
N VAL A 23 -10.43 12.92 0.60
CA VAL A 23 -10.83 13.91 -0.43
C VAL A 23 -12.35 14.10 -0.48
N THR A 24 -13.11 13.01 -0.30
CA THR A 24 -14.59 13.08 -0.31
C THR A 24 -15.20 13.70 0.95
N GLU A 25 -14.40 13.79 2.03
CA GLU A 25 -14.81 14.38 3.31
C GLU A 25 -14.46 15.87 3.38
N GLU A 26 -13.40 16.29 2.70
CA GLU A 26 -12.91 17.68 2.73
C GLU A 26 -13.48 18.56 1.61
N LYS A 27 -13.88 17.98 0.48
CA LYS A 27 -14.42 18.73 -0.67
C LYS A 27 -15.92 18.54 -0.82
N PRO A 28 -16.68 19.56 -1.22
CA PRO A 28 -18.05 19.37 -1.67
C PRO A 28 -18.09 18.35 -2.81
N VAL A 29 -19.02 17.39 -2.74
CA VAL A 29 -19.13 16.28 -3.72
C VAL A 29 -19.19 16.77 -5.18
N LYS A 30 -19.84 17.91 -5.42
CA LYS A 30 -19.94 18.55 -6.75
C LYS A 30 -18.58 18.95 -7.36
N ASP A 31 -17.54 19.10 -6.54
CA ASP A 31 -16.20 19.51 -6.93
C ASP A 31 -15.22 18.32 -6.96
N VAL A 32 -15.73 17.09 -6.81
CA VAL A 32 -14.97 15.83 -6.84
C VAL A 32 -15.32 15.09 -8.13
N GLU A 33 -14.30 14.58 -8.81
CA GLU A 33 -14.49 13.79 -10.03
C GLU A 33 -15.19 12.45 -9.72
N ASP A 34 -16.09 12.02 -10.60
CA ASP A 34 -16.84 10.75 -10.44
C ASP A 34 -15.92 9.55 -10.22
N ARG A 35 -14.77 9.52 -10.92
CA ARG A 35 -13.76 8.47 -10.75
C ARG A 35 -13.21 8.45 -9.32
N THR A 36 -12.94 9.61 -8.74
CA THR A 36 -12.47 9.73 -7.36
C THR A 36 -13.53 9.26 -6.37
N LEU A 37 -14.82 9.53 -6.63
CA LEU A 37 -15.92 9.02 -5.79
C LEU A 37 -15.97 7.49 -5.79
N VAL A 38 -15.85 6.87 -6.96
CA VAL A 38 -15.81 5.40 -7.07
C VAL A 38 -14.59 4.83 -6.36
N LEU A 39 -13.40 5.43 -6.56
CA LEU A 39 -12.18 5.00 -5.89
C LEU A 39 -12.25 5.19 -4.36
N ALA A 40 -12.91 6.24 -3.87
CA ALA A 40 -13.11 6.45 -2.45
C ALA A 40 -14.04 5.40 -1.83
N ASP A 41 -15.12 5.01 -2.54
CA ASP A 41 -15.99 3.91 -2.11
C ASP A 41 -15.23 2.58 -2.03
N VAL A 42 -14.46 2.25 -3.08
CA VAL A 42 -13.59 1.06 -3.08
C VAL A 42 -12.55 1.15 -1.96
N GLY A 43 -11.98 2.34 -1.72
CA GLY A 43 -10.99 2.58 -0.68
C GLY A 43 -11.55 2.33 0.71
N ARG A 44 -12.78 2.81 0.98
CA ARG A 44 -13.46 2.59 2.26
C ARG A 44 -13.72 1.10 2.51
N LYS A 45 -14.11 0.36 1.47
CA LYS A 45 -14.27 -1.10 1.53
C LYS A 45 -12.95 -1.82 1.80
N ALA A 46 -11.89 -1.44 1.07
CA ALA A 46 -10.57 -2.04 1.24
C ALA A 46 -10.02 -1.81 2.64
N ILE A 47 -10.15 -0.60 3.19
CA ILE A 47 -9.71 -0.28 4.57
C ILE A 47 -10.44 -1.17 5.57
N ASN A 48 -11.76 -1.31 5.44
CA ASN A 48 -12.54 -2.17 6.33
C ASN A 48 -12.12 -3.64 6.20
N GLN A 49 -11.95 -4.15 4.98
CA GLN A 49 -11.53 -5.53 4.74
C GLN A 49 -10.15 -5.82 5.34
N VAL A 50 -9.18 -4.92 5.16
CA VAL A 50 -7.86 -5.04 5.78
C VAL A 50 -7.97 -5.02 7.30
N ARG A 51 -8.71 -4.05 7.86
CA ARG A 51 -8.89 -3.95 9.31
C ARG A 51 -9.46 -5.26 9.87
N ASP A 52 -10.52 -5.79 9.28
CA ASP A 52 -11.19 -7.02 9.73
C ASP A 52 -10.21 -8.22 9.70
N VAL A 53 -9.37 -8.32 8.66
CA VAL A 53 -8.32 -9.36 8.59
C VAL A 53 -7.26 -9.17 9.68
N VAL A 54 -6.84 -7.93 9.96
CA VAL A 54 -5.88 -7.66 11.04
C VAL A 54 -6.48 -8.01 12.40
N GLU A 55 -7.75 -7.69 12.61
CA GLU A 55 -8.48 -8.05 13.83
C GLU A 55 -8.51 -9.58 14.02
N GLU A 56 -8.85 -10.32 12.98
CA GLU A 56 -8.84 -11.80 13.00
C GLU A 56 -7.44 -12.35 13.31
N LEU A 57 -6.38 -11.80 12.71
CA LEU A 57 -5.00 -12.24 12.94
C LEU A 57 -4.48 -11.93 14.33
N LEU A 58 -5.00 -10.89 14.98
CA LEU A 58 -4.63 -10.47 16.33
C LEU A 58 -5.56 -11.06 17.42
N ALA A 59 -6.71 -11.60 17.02
CA ALA A 59 -7.64 -12.25 17.93
C ALA A 59 -6.96 -13.38 18.72
N GLY A 60 -7.17 -13.41 20.03
CA GLY A 60 -6.55 -14.38 20.94
C GLY A 60 -5.06 -14.12 21.24
N LYS A 61 -4.41 -13.18 20.55
CA LYS A 61 -3.04 -12.74 20.85
C LYS A 61 -3.01 -11.48 21.73
N LEU A 62 -4.03 -10.64 21.60
CA LEU A 62 -4.20 -9.40 22.36
C LEU A 62 -5.58 -9.33 23.03
N PRO A 63 -5.74 -8.51 24.08
CA PRO A 63 -7.06 -8.13 24.59
C PRO A 63 -7.90 -7.47 23.49
N GLU A 64 -9.21 -7.75 23.47
CA GLU A 64 -10.13 -7.33 22.41
C GLU A 64 -10.09 -5.81 22.13
N GLU A 65 -10.01 -4.99 23.18
CA GLU A 65 -9.89 -3.53 23.06
C GLU A 65 -8.60 -3.11 22.31
N ARG A 66 -7.49 -3.80 22.55
CA ARG A 66 -6.21 -3.54 21.89
C ARG A 66 -6.15 -4.07 20.46
N VAL A 67 -6.91 -5.12 20.15
CA VAL A 67 -7.03 -5.66 18.80
C VAL A 67 -7.60 -4.59 17.86
N GLY A 68 -8.74 -3.99 18.24
CA GLY A 68 -9.41 -2.98 17.42
C GLY A 68 -8.55 -1.71 17.22
N GLU A 69 -7.87 -1.24 18.28
CA GLU A 69 -6.96 -0.10 18.19
C GLU A 69 -5.77 -0.37 17.25
N ALA A 70 -5.12 -1.53 17.39
CA ALA A 70 -3.97 -1.90 16.58
C ALA A 70 -4.38 -2.08 15.10
N ALA A 71 -5.48 -2.78 14.84
CA ALA A 71 -5.99 -2.99 13.50
C ALA A 71 -6.36 -1.67 12.81
N THR A 72 -7.00 -0.76 13.55
CA THR A 72 -7.34 0.58 13.04
C THR A 72 -6.08 1.33 12.63
N ARG A 73 -5.08 1.42 13.52
CA ARG A 73 -3.84 2.17 13.21
C ARG A 73 -3.09 1.60 12.01
N LEU A 74 -3.03 0.27 11.91
CA LEU A 74 -2.30 -0.43 10.85
C LEU A 74 -2.99 -0.35 9.47
N ALA A 75 -4.32 -0.24 9.43
CA ALA A 75 -5.10 -0.33 8.18
C ALA A 75 -5.60 1.02 7.63
N THR A 76 -5.78 2.04 8.47
CA THR A 76 -6.50 3.28 8.10
C THR A 76 -5.62 4.40 7.51
N GLY A 77 -4.37 4.10 7.16
CA GLY A 77 -3.45 5.10 6.64
C GLY A 77 -2.98 6.09 7.70
N THR A 78 -2.80 5.64 8.95
CA THR A 78 -2.13 6.44 10.01
C THR A 78 -0.70 6.81 9.60
N TRP A 79 -0.07 5.95 8.81
CA TRP A 79 1.24 6.14 8.22
C TRP A 79 1.18 5.94 6.70
N THR A 80 2.22 6.39 6.01
CA THR A 80 2.43 6.05 4.59
C THR A 80 2.85 4.58 4.47
N HIS A 81 2.56 3.97 3.32
CA HIS A 81 2.83 2.56 3.06
C HIS A 81 4.29 2.12 3.32
N ASP A 82 5.25 3.03 3.13
CA ASP A 82 6.68 2.80 3.31
C ASP A 82 7.21 3.14 4.71
N TYR A 83 6.36 3.59 5.62
CA TYR A 83 6.78 4.00 6.95
C TYR A 83 7.28 2.79 7.78
N PRO A 84 8.54 2.79 8.24
CA PRO A 84 9.08 1.66 8.99
C PRO A 84 8.54 1.63 10.42
N ILE A 85 7.80 0.58 10.76
CA ILE A 85 7.38 0.27 12.13
C ILE A 85 8.48 -0.60 12.77
N THR A 86 9.33 0.03 13.57
CA THR A 86 10.43 -0.65 14.28
C THR A 86 9.88 -1.61 15.35
N PRO A 87 10.69 -2.57 15.85
CA PRO A 87 10.29 -3.45 16.94
C PRO A 87 9.76 -2.70 18.17
N ASP A 88 10.41 -1.60 18.55
CA ASP A 88 9.95 -0.77 19.68
C ASP A 88 8.61 -0.10 19.40
N HIS A 89 8.40 0.41 18.18
CA HIS A 89 7.12 0.98 17.79
C HIS A 89 6.02 -0.08 17.75
N ALA A 90 6.30 -1.27 17.20
CA ALA A 90 5.35 -2.38 17.19
C ALA A 90 4.95 -2.81 18.62
N ARG A 91 5.88 -2.78 19.58
CA ARG A 91 5.58 -3.03 21.00
C ARG A 91 4.66 -1.95 21.60
N THR A 92 4.79 -0.67 21.24
CA THR A 92 3.88 0.37 21.74
C THR A 92 2.45 0.23 21.18
N LEU A 93 2.31 -0.38 19.99
CA LEU A 93 1.01 -0.82 19.45
C LEU A 93 0.44 -2.05 20.18
N GLY A 94 1.20 -2.63 21.11
CA GLY A 94 0.81 -3.80 21.87
C GLY A 94 1.07 -5.12 21.16
N LEU A 95 1.70 -5.13 19.98
CA LEU A 95 1.93 -6.37 19.23
C LEU A 95 2.90 -7.32 19.97
N PRO A 96 2.71 -8.64 19.85
CA PRO A 96 3.65 -9.62 20.39
C PRO A 96 4.89 -9.68 19.49
N VAL A 97 5.93 -8.91 19.84
CA VAL A 97 7.15 -8.77 19.02
C VAL A 97 8.30 -9.62 19.60
N SER A 98 8.86 -10.50 18.77
CA SER A 98 10.17 -11.14 18.99
C SER A 98 11.15 -10.67 17.91
N THR A 99 12.38 -10.35 18.32
CA THR A 99 13.49 -10.02 17.43
C THR A 99 14.51 -11.15 17.30
N GLU A 100 14.29 -12.25 18.04
CA GLU A 100 15.14 -13.43 17.98
C GLU A 100 14.88 -14.18 16.67
N ILE A 101 15.95 -14.34 15.88
CA ILE A 101 15.95 -15.10 14.64
C ILE A 101 17.09 -16.11 14.74
N ASP A 102 16.80 -17.38 14.48
CA ASP A 102 17.79 -18.45 14.53
C ASP A 102 18.94 -18.20 13.54
N ALA A 103 20.15 -18.58 13.96
CA ALA A 103 21.36 -18.39 13.15
C ALA A 103 21.25 -19.06 11.77
N ASP A 104 20.64 -20.24 11.70
CA ASP A 104 20.42 -20.98 10.45
C ASP A 104 19.52 -20.20 9.47
N VAL A 105 18.54 -19.44 9.98
CA VAL A 105 17.67 -18.58 9.16
C VAL A 105 18.47 -17.40 8.62
N LEU A 106 19.32 -16.78 9.44
CA LEU A 106 20.21 -15.71 8.99
C LEU A 106 21.21 -16.21 7.95
N GLU A 107 21.78 -17.40 8.15
CA GLU A 107 22.68 -18.04 7.19
C GLU A 107 21.97 -18.28 5.86
N LEU A 108 20.75 -18.83 5.89
CA LEU A 108 19.92 -19.01 4.69
C LEU A 108 19.70 -17.68 3.94
N MET A 109 19.43 -16.58 4.64
CA MET A 109 19.25 -15.27 4.01
C MET A 109 20.53 -14.77 3.30
N THR A 110 21.73 -15.12 3.79
CA THR A 110 22.99 -14.75 3.12
C THR A 110 23.16 -15.42 1.75
N LEU A 111 22.50 -16.57 1.52
CA LEU A 111 22.54 -17.28 0.25
C LEU A 111 21.69 -16.60 -0.85
N TYR A 112 20.78 -15.70 -0.46
CA TYR A 112 19.88 -14.99 -1.37
C TYR A 112 20.02 -13.46 -1.18
N PRO A 113 21.18 -12.86 -1.52
CA PRO A 113 21.35 -11.43 -1.38
C PRO A 113 20.35 -10.68 -2.26
N GLN A 114 19.69 -9.67 -1.69
CA GLN A 114 18.78 -8.81 -2.44
C GLN A 114 19.56 -8.15 -3.59
N PRO A 115 19.10 -8.27 -4.85
CA PRO A 115 19.80 -7.68 -5.98
C PRO A 115 19.87 -6.16 -5.80
N VAL A 116 21.10 -5.63 -5.75
CA VAL A 116 21.38 -4.19 -5.55
C VAL A 116 20.88 -3.33 -6.72
N ARG A 117 20.47 -3.97 -7.83
CA ARG A 117 19.83 -3.35 -8.98
C ARG A 117 18.37 -3.76 -9.02
N THR A 118 17.49 -2.76 -8.98
CA THR A 118 16.08 -2.89 -9.34
C THR A 118 15.97 -3.16 -10.85
N LEU A 119 16.26 -4.38 -11.26
CA LEU A 119 15.64 -4.88 -12.49
C LEU A 119 14.13 -4.92 -12.21
N PRO A 120 13.27 -4.40 -13.10
CA PRO A 120 11.83 -4.58 -12.96
C PRO A 120 11.57 -6.07 -12.80
N SER A 121 10.87 -6.46 -11.73
CA SER A 121 10.46 -7.87 -11.51
C SER A 121 9.52 -8.36 -12.62
N VAL A 122 8.94 -7.42 -13.37
CA VAL A 122 8.10 -7.63 -14.54
C VAL A 122 8.57 -6.71 -15.66
N GLU A 123 9.03 -7.29 -16.77
CA GLU A 123 9.27 -6.55 -18.01
C GLU A 123 7.92 -6.31 -18.70
N TYR A 124 7.39 -5.10 -18.60
CA TYR A 124 6.20 -4.71 -19.36
C TYR A 124 6.61 -4.49 -20.82
N LEU A 125 6.10 -5.33 -21.72
CA LEU A 125 6.20 -5.08 -23.16
C LEU A 125 5.63 -3.68 -23.46
N PRO A 126 6.33 -2.83 -24.23
CA PRO A 126 5.85 -1.50 -24.53
C PRO A 126 4.49 -1.57 -25.21
N GLY A 127 3.49 -0.98 -24.55
CA GLY A 127 2.12 -0.89 -25.04
C GLY A 127 2.08 -0.31 -26.46
N TRP A 128 1.13 -0.79 -27.26
CA TRP A 128 0.92 -0.39 -28.64
C TRP A 128 0.95 1.13 -28.81
N ARG A 129 1.89 1.66 -29.60
CA ARG A 129 1.86 3.04 -30.07
C ARG A 129 0.60 3.21 -30.93
N LYS A 130 -0.35 4.02 -30.46
CA LYS A 130 -1.46 4.50 -31.31
C LYS A 130 -0.85 5.17 -32.55
N GLY A 131 -1.28 4.71 -33.73
CA GLY A 131 -0.74 5.12 -35.01
C GLY A 131 -0.74 6.63 -35.19
N ALA A 132 0.30 7.12 -35.86
CA ALA A 132 0.35 8.49 -36.37
C ALA A 132 -0.84 8.72 -37.29
N SER A 133 -1.86 9.42 -36.79
CA SER A 133 -2.96 9.93 -37.61
C SER A 133 -2.43 11.05 -38.49
N SER A 134 -2.41 10.77 -39.79
CA SER A 134 -2.41 11.66 -40.95
C SER A 134 -2.68 13.15 -40.68
N HIS A 135 -1.79 14.01 -41.18
CA HIS A 135 -2.13 15.35 -41.65
C HIS A 135 -1.77 15.45 -43.15
N PRO A 136 -2.69 15.85 -44.03
CA PRO A 136 -2.39 16.01 -45.45
C PRO A 136 -1.62 17.32 -45.66
N VAL A 137 -0.43 17.25 -46.25
CA VAL A 137 0.30 18.45 -46.69
C VAL A 137 -0.09 18.74 -48.12
N HIS A 138 -0.79 19.87 -48.28
CA HIS A 138 -1.09 20.54 -49.55
C HIS A 138 0.22 20.80 -50.33
N ARG A 139 0.29 20.39 -51.60
CA ARG A 139 1.31 20.92 -52.54
C ARG A 139 0.76 22.15 -53.26
N PRO A 140 1.55 23.21 -53.45
CA PRO A 140 1.42 24.07 -54.61
C PRO A 140 2.27 23.54 -55.78
N ALA A 141 1.84 23.90 -56.99
CA ALA A 141 2.45 23.56 -58.26
C ALA A 141 3.69 24.42 -58.55
N GLU A 142 4.73 23.80 -59.12
CA GLU A 142 5.29 24.04 -60.47
C GLU A 142 6.35 22.97 -60.77
#